data_AF-A0A7S3KRN0-F1
#
_entry.id   AF-A0A7S3KRN0-F1
#
_cell.length_a   1.000
_cell.length_b   1.000
_cell.length_c   1.000
_cell.angle_alpha   90.00
_cell.angle_beta   90.00
_cell.angle_gamma   90.00
#
_symmetry.space_group_name_H-M   'P 1'
#
loop_
_entity.id
_entity.type
_entity.pdbx_description
1 polymer ?
#
loop_
_entity_poly.entity_id
_entity_poly.type
_entity_poly.pdbx_seq_one_letter_code
_entity_poly.pdbx_strand_id
1 'polypeptide(L)'
;ANESPSDILISDIASVREKFKSNIEGRGPEFSFMWLDVTLHPEWASTFGVDQFPQVVVLKNASKKKFSLHTEELVTESSLSSLLENISSGNGRFKRVPGNEVPELKKLDS
;
A
#
# COMPACT_ATOMS: atom_id res chain seq x y z
N ALA A 1 -15.07 -12.64 7.91
CA ALA A 1 -14.40 -12.67 9.22
C ALA A 1 -13.49 -11.45 9.28
N ASN A 2 -13.54 -10.67 10.35
CA ASN A 2 -12.55 -9.62 10.61
C ASN A 2 -11.28 -10.32 11.09
N GLU A 3 -10.47 -10.79 10.16
CA GLU A 3 -9.17 -11.36 10.48
C GLU A 3 -8.19 -10.21 10.47
N SER A 4 -7.73 -9.84 11.67
CA SER A 4 -6.56 -8.98 11.81
C SER A 4 -5.38 -9.63 11.05
N PRO A 5 -4.49 -8.83 10.46
CA PRO A 5 -3.29 -9.35 9.81
C PRO A 5 -2.53 -10.30 10.75
N SER A 6 -1.93 -11.36 10.20
CA SER A 6 -1.12 -12.26 11.00
C SER A 6 0.08 -11.54 11.62
N ASP A 7 0.55 -12.00 12.78
CA ASP A 7 1.71 -11.41 13.47
C ASP A 7 2.96 -11.36 12.58
N ILE A 8 3.14 -12.38 11.73
CA ILE A 8 4.23 -12.45 10.75
C ILE A 8 4.12 -11.28 9.76
N LEU A 9 2.93 -11.06 9.20
CA LEU A 9 2.72 -9.98 8.23
C LEU A 9 2.89 -8.59 8.88
N ILE A 10 2.47 -8.44 10.14
CA ILE A 10 2.71 -7.20 10.91
C ILE A 10 4.21 -6.97 11.10
N SER A 11 4.95 -8.01 11.50
CA SER A 11 6.41 -7.95 11.67
C SER A 11 7.11 -7.60 10.37
N ASP A 12 6.75 -8.25 9.26
CA ASP A 12 7.35 -8.01 7.94
C ASP A 12 7.13 -6.56 7.47
N ILE A 13 5.92 -6.02 7.64
CA ILE A 13 5.63 -4.63 7.28
C ILE A 13 6.38 -3.65 8.19
N ALA A 14 6.55 -3.98 9.47
CA ALA A 14 7.36 -3.17 10.39
C ALA A 14 8.84 -3.14 9.96
N SER A 15 9.42 -4.28 9.58
CA SER A 15 10.79 -4.36 9.04
C SER A 15 10.94 -3.52 7.76
N VAL A 16 10.00 -3.65 6.81
CA VAL A 16 10.00 -2.85 5.58
C VAL A 16 9.88 -1.36 5.90
N ARG A 17 9.00 -0.98 6.82
CA ARG A 17 8.84 0.43 7.22
C ARG A 17 10.15 1.02 7.74
N GLU A 18 10.89 0.31 8.59
CA GLU A 18 12.18 0.79 9.09
C GLU A 18 13.24 0.83 7.99
N LYS A 19 13.26 -0.14 7.07
CA LYS A 19 14.17 -0.14 5.92
C LYS A 19 13.95 1.04 4.97
N PHE A 20 12.70 1.44 4.74
CA PHE A 20 12.32 2.53 3.84
C PHE A 20 12.05 3.85 4.56
N LYS A 21 12.36 3.92 5.86
CA LYS A 21 12.35 5.17 6.61
C LYS A 21 13.42 6.08 6.00
N SER A 22 12.98 7.18 5.38
CA SER A 22 13.92 8.10 4.76
C SER A 22 14.85 8.68 5.83
N ASN A 23 16.14 8.34 5.73
CA ASN A 23 17.18 8.85 6.65
C ASN A 23 17.74 10.21 6.19
N ILE A 24 17.27 10.74 5.05
CA ILE A 24 17.72 12.01 4.49
C ILE A 24 16.49 12.78 3.98
N GLU A 25 16.12 13.86 4.68
CA GLU A 25 15.07 14.77 4.23
C GLU A 25 15.34 15.23 2.79
N GLY A 26 14.33 15.10 1.93
CA GLY A 26 14.38 15.57 0.54
C GLY A 26 15.07 14.65 -0.47
N ARG A 27 15.49 13.43 -0.08
CA ARG A 27 15.99 12.42 -1.04
C ARG A 27 15.07 11.20 -1.14
N GLY A 28 14.54 10.96 -2.34
CA GLY A 28 13.73 9.79 -2.66
C GLY A 28 12.25 9.91 -2.24
N PRO A 29 11.43 8.90 -2.54
CA PRO A 29 10.04 8.86 -2.11
C PRO A 29 9.91 8.58 -0.62
N GLU A 30 9.05 9.32 0.06
CA GLU A 30 8.61 9.02 1.42
C GLU A 30 7.42 8.05 1.38
N PHE A 31 7.49 6.99 2.19
CA PHE A 31 6.43 6.00 2.30
C PHE A 31 5.70 6.14 3.63
N SER A 32 4.37 6.17 3.56
CA SER A 32 3.48 6.02 4.72
C SER A 32 2.75 4.69 4.61
N PHE A 33 2.61 4.01 5.75
CA PHE A 33 2.00 2.69 5.82
C PHE A 33 0.70 2.79 6.61
N MET A 34 -0.35 2.15 6.12
CA MET A 34 -1.65 2.09 6.78
C MET A 34 -2.31 0.74 6.56
N TRP A 35 -3.12 0.34 7.53
CA TRP A 35 -4.03 -0.79 7.41
C TRP A 35 -5.42 -0.29 7.05
N LEU A 36 -6.07 -1.02 6.14
CA LEU A 36 -7.43 -0.71 5.72
C LEU A 36 -8.30 -1.97 5.82
N ASP A 37 -9.34 -1.89 6.63
CA ASP A 37 -10.39 -2.90 6.67
C ASP A 37 -11.39 -2.63 5.55
N VAL A 38 -11.31 -3.43 4.49
CA VAL A 38 -12.19 -3.31 3.31
C VAL A 38 -13.64 -3.70 3.60
N THR A 39 -13.92 -4.36 4.73
CA THR A 39 -15.31 -4.63 5.14
C THR A 39 -16.02 -3.35 5.59
N LEU A 40 -15.26 -2.38 6.12
CA LEU A 40 -15.75 -1.05 6.49
C LEU A 40 -15.63 -0.03 5.35
N HIS A 41 -14.73 -0.31 4.41
CA HIS A 41 -14.34 0.58 3.31
C HIS A 41 -14.31 -0.14 1.93
N PRO A 42 -15.39 -0.79 1.49
CA PRO A 42 -15.41 -1.58 0.24
C PRO A 42 -15.13 -0.75 -1.02
N GLU A 43 -15.39 0.56 -0.96
CA GLU A 43 -15.11 1.51 -2.04
C GLU A 43 -13.61 1.57 -2.42
N TRP A 44 -12.71 1.29 -1.48
CA TRP A 44 -11.27 1.27 -1.73
C TRP A 44 -10.83 0.06 -2.56
N ALA A 45 -11.36 -1.13 -2.24
CA ALA A 45 -11.09 -2.34 -3.01
C ALA A 45 -11.59 -2.18 -4.47
N SER A 46 -12.78 -1.60 -4.63
CA SER A 46 -13.36 -1.29 -5.94
C SER A 46 -12.50 -0.29 -6.73
N THR A 47 -11.98 0.75 -6.08
CA THR A 47 -11.12 1.78 -6.70
C THR A 47 -9.84 1.19 -7.30
N PHE A 48 -9.27 0.18 -6.64
CA PHE A 48 -8.03 -0.47 -7.07
C PHE A 48 -8.25 -1.76 -7.88
N GLY A 49 -9.50 -2.20 -8.04
CA GLY A 49 -9.84 -3.45 -8.71
C GLY A 49 -9.27 -4.66 -7.97
N VAL A 50 -9.40 -4.68 -6.64
CA VAL A 50 -8.94 -5.77 -5.76
C VAL A 50 -10.12 -6.63 -5.35
N ASP A 51 -10.02 -7.93 -5.58
CA ASP A 51 -10.99 -8.96 -5.23
C ASP A 51 -10.41 -10.08 -4.33
N GLN A 52 -9.09 -10.09 -4.14
CA GLN A 52 -8.36 -11.03 -3.30
C GLN A 52 -7.70 -10.31 -2.12
N PHE A 53 -7.74 -10.93 -0.94
CA PHE A 53 -7.22 -10.38 0.31
C PHE A 53 -6.38 -11.42 1.07
N PRO A 54 -5.36 -11.01 1.86
CA PRO A 54 -4.84 -9.65 1.99
C PRO A 54 -4.16 -9.16 0.71
N GLN A 55 -4.18 -7.85 0.47
CA GLN A 55 -3.55 -7.23 -0.70
C GLN A 55 -2.84 -5.93 -0.31
N VAL A 56 -1.69 -5.68 -0.93
CA VAL A 56 -0.91 -4.47 -0.71
C VAL A 56 -1.02 -3.55 -1.93
N VAL A 57 -1.37 -2.30 -1.65
CA VAL A 57 -1.53 -1.26 -2.67
C VAL A 57 -0.60 -0.10 -2.33
N VAL A 58 0.24 0.30 -3.28
CA VAL A 58 1.07 1.50 -3.17
C VAL A 58 0.39 2.64 -3.93
N LEU A 59 -0.25 3.54 -3.20
CA LEU A 59 -0.87 4.74 -3.77
C LEU A 59 0.15 5.88 -3.88
N LYS A 60 0.38 6.36 -5.10
CA LYS A 60 1.14 7.58 -5.36
C LYS A 60 0.23 8.80 -5.22
N ASN A 61 0.38 9.54 -4.13
CA ASN A 61 -0.34 10.78 -3.88
C ASN A 61 0.31 11.95 -4.63
N ALA A 62 -0.05 12.11 -5.91
CA ALA A 62 0.35 13.21 -6.77
C ALA A 62 -0.88 13.83 -7.45
N SER A 63 -0.70 14.91 -8.22
CA SER A 63 -1.78 15.54 -9.00
C SER A 63 -2.54 14.55 -9.88
N LYS A 64 -1.84 13.54 -10.41
CA LYS A 64 -2.42 12.35 -11.06
C LYS A 64 -2.18 11.14 -10.19
N LYS A 65 -3.22 10.75 -9.45
CA LYS A 65 -3.21 9.59 -8.56
C LYS A 65 -3.03 8.33 -9.38
N LYS A 66 -2.08 7.52 -8.93
CA LYS A 66 -1.75 6.24 -9.52
C LYS A 66 -1.51 5.24 -8.42
N PHE A 67 -1.71 3.96 -8.70
CA PHE A 67 -1.45 2.90 -7.75
C PHE A 67 -0.66 1.77 -8.38
N SER A 68 0.10 1.06 -7.56
CA SER A 68 0.71 -0.23 -7.90
C SER A 68 0.14 -1.28 -6.97
N LEU A 69 -0.14 -2.47 -7.50
CA LEU A 69 -0.49 -3.63 -6.70
C LEU A 69 0.77 -4.44 -6.43
N HIS A 70 0.84 -5.07 -5.26
CA HIS A 70 1.72 -6.20 -5.07
C HIS A 70 1.17 -7.40 -5.86
N THR A 71 2.06 -8.13 -6.52
CA THR A 71 1.69 -9.17 -7.50
C THR A 71 2.28 -10.54 -7.19
N GLU A 72 3.06 -10.65 -6.11
CA GLU A 72 3.59 -11.96 -5.69
C GLU A 72 2.53 -12.69 -4.86
N GLU A 73 2.55 -14.01 -4.89
CA GLU A 73 1.55 -14.86 -4.21
C GLU A 73 1.55 -14.65 -2.69
N LEU A 74 2.73 -14.39 -2.12
CA LEU A 74 2.90 -14.18 -0.68
C LEU A 74 3.42 -12.77 -0.40
N VAL A 75 2.78 -12.09 0.53
CA VAL A 75 3.28 -10.83 1.07
C VAL A 75 4.33 -11.16 2.12
N THR A 76 5.59 -10.95 1.75
CA THR A 76 6.77 -11.12 2.61
C THR A 76 7.62 -9.85 2.65
N GLU A 77 8.48 -9.69 3.67
CA GLU A 77 9.44 -8.57 3.76
C GLU A 77 10.24 -8.38 2.45
N SER A 78 10.72 -9.47 1.85
CA SER A 78 11.52 -9.45 0.62
C SER A 78 10.71 -8.96 -0.59
N SER A 79 9.50 -9.49 -0.77
CA SER A 79 8.61 -9.11 -1.87
C SER A 79 8.19 -7.64 -1.78
N LEU A 80 7.89 -7.16 -0.57
CA LEU A 80 7.52 -5.78 -0.30
C LEU A 80 8.72 -4.84 -0.50
N SER A 81 9.90 -5.23 -0.02
CA SER A 81 11.14 -4.50 -0.26
C SER A 81 11.40 -4.33 -1.76
N SER A 82 11.29 -5.42 -2.52
CA SER A 82 11.49 -5.41 -3.98
C SER A 82 10.50 -4.49 -4.67
N LEU A 83 9.22 -4.49 -4.24
CA LEU A 83 8.21 -3.56 -4.77
C LEU A 83 8.58 -2.09 -4.52
N LEU A 84 8.95 -1.74 -3.28
CA LEU A 84 9.28 -0.36 -2.92
C LEU A 84 10.62 0.11 -3.52
N GLU A 85 11.62 -0.76 -3.65
CA GLU A 85 12.88 -0.49 -4.36
C GLU A 85 12.64 -0.22 -5.85
N ASN A 86 11.80 -1.03 -6.51
CA ASN A 86 11.41 -0.80 -7.90
C ASN A 86 10.69 0.54 -8.07
N ILE A 87 9.81 0.89 -7.14
CA ILE A 87 9.13 2.20 -7.16
C ILE A 87 10.14 3.33 -6.95
N SER A 88 11.05 3.19 -5.99
CA SER A 88 12.05 4.21 -5.64
C SER A 88 13.07 4.44 -6.75
N SER A 89 13.41 3.41 -7.51
CA SER A 89 14.30 3.50 -8.68
C SER A 89 13.61 4.03 -9.96
N GLY A 90 12.30 4.34 -9.89
CA GLY A 90 11.54 4.83 -11.04
C GLY A 90 11.00 3.75 -11.98
N ASN A 91 11.20 2.48 -11.66
CA ASN A 91 10.76 1.32 -12.45
C ASN A 91 9.37 0.77 -12.05
N GLY A 92 8.69 1.44 -11.10
CA GLY A 92 7.38 1.03 -10.62
C GLY A 92 6.31 1.00 -11.72
N ARG A 93 5.51 -0.08 -11.76
CA ARG A 93 4.40 -0.24 -12.71
C ARG A 93 3.11 0.31 -12.09
N PHE A 94 2.66 1.44 -12.58
CA PHE A 94 1.52 2.16 -12.02
C PHE A 94 0.30 2.14 -12.95
N LYS A 95 -0.88 1.87 -12.38
CA LYS A 95 -2.19 2.08 -12.99
C LYS A 95 -2.76 3.43 -12.57
N ARG A 96 -3.60 4.06 -13.41
CA ARG A 96 -4.31 5.30 -13.03
C ARG A 96 -5.46 4.95 -12.10
N VAL A 97 -5.67 5.78 -11.08
CA VAL A 97 -6.90 5.70 -10.27
C VAL A 97 -8.08 6.18 -11.13
N PRO A 98 -9.18 5.41 -11.25
CA PRO A 98 -10.38 5.83 -11.97
C PRO A 98 -10.90 7.18 -11.44
N GLY A 99 -11.27 8.09 -12.34
CA GLY A 99 -11.73 9.43 -11.95
C GLY A 99 -10.69 10.33 -11.28
N ASN A 100 -9.45 9.86 -11.04
CA ASN A 100 -8.43 10.57 -10.24
C ASN A 100 -8.85 10.85 -8.78
N GLU A 101 -9.82 10.10 -8.28
CA GLU A 101 -10.41 10.24 -6.95
C GLU A 101 -10.11 9.00 -6.12
N VAL A 102 -9.66 9.20 -4.89
CA VAL A 102 -9.55 8.13 -3.90
C VAL A 102 -10.63 8.34 -2.87
N PRO A 103 -11.27 7.27 -2.35
CA PRO A 103 -12.30 7.45 -1.35
C PRO A 103 -11.76 8.08 -0.07
N GLU A 104 -12.64 8.68 0.72
CA GLU A 104 -12.27 9.19 2.03
C GLU A 104 -12.10 8.06 3.05
N LEU A 105 -11.21 8.26 4.01
CA LEU A 105 -11.13 7.40 5.18
C LEU A 105 -12.21 7.81 6.16
N LYS A 106 -13.23 6.96 6.35
CA LYS A 106 -14.18 7.12 7.46
C LYS A 106 -13.42 6.86 8.75
N LYS A 107 -13.44 7.82 9.67
CA LYS A 107 -13.01 7.56 11.05
C LYS A 107 -14.06 6.64 11.67
N LEU A 108 -13.64 5.61 12.42
CA LEU A 108 -14.55 5.02 13.39
C LEU A 108 -14.76 6.06 14.48
N ASP A 109 -16.00 6.52 14.65
CA ASP A 109 -16.37 7.26 15.84
C ASP A 109 -16.19 6.30 17.03
N SER A 110 -15.22 6.62 17.89
CA SER A 110 -14.89 5.91 19.13
C SER A 110 -15.90 6.15 20.23
#